data_AF-A0A3N0IZ23-F1
#
_entry.id   AF-A0A3N0IZ23-F1
#
_cell.length_a   1.000
_cell.length_b   1.000
_cell.length_c   1.000
_cell.angle_alpha   90.00
_cell.angle_beta   90.00
_cell.angle_gamma   90.00
#
_symmetry.space_group_name_H-M   'P 1'
#
loop_
_entity.id
_entity.type
_entity.pdbx_description
1 polymer ?
#
loop_
_entity_poly.entity_id
_entity_poly.type
_entity_poly.pdbx_seq_one_letter_code
_entity_poly.pdbx_strand_id
1 'polypeptide(L)'
;MPNLIDIVEVAEALESRAVYLASDRCVVVRNRHASCAKCADACPSGAVFAANNVLELDPEQCVACGACTTVCPVEALIPLRPLDEDLASSVAESVVATGGAAVFACARIASKRTADPTMFTEVPCLARMEESVLLGLAARGVDDLLLVDGTCATCKFRANVPGIDATVASANDLMAAMGSDVRVERSSAFPDELLLEDKRTLLGESRRGFFTSARTRAKDAAGKTAEVMVFKHDDAAPSLRERLRMSDSGTLPQFNPQRRMLVLDAMDRLGAPVVPEIDTRLFGSVSIDTDACSSCNMCTVFCPTGALRKSELVPEEGEGSFLEFSVADCVQCNLCADACLKNCLTVNSVVSTDELFDFEPRLIHLPNPPARPGILSSLKR
;
A
#
# COMPACT_ATOMS: atom_id res chain seq x y z
N MET A 1 -20.96 21.01 22.25
CA MET A 1 -21.20 21.20 20.81
C MET A 1 -20.05 22.02 20.26
N PRO A 2 -19.19 21.46 19.41
CA PRO A 2 -18.16 22.24 18.72
C PRO A 2 -18.83 23.35 17.89
N ASN A 3 -18.21 24.53 17.80
CA ASN A 3 -18.74 25.64 17.00
C ASN A 3 -18.67 25.28 15.51
N LEU A 4 -19.57 25.82 14.69
CA LEU A 4 -19.58 25.60 13.24
C LEU A 4 -18.24 26.01 12.59
N ILE A 5 -17.55 27.00 13.16
CA ILE A 5 -16.22 27.46 12.74
C ILE A 5 -15.16 26.38 13.02
N ASP A 6 -15.19 25.74 14.20
CA ASP A 6 -14.25 24.67 14.56
C ASP A 6 -14.41 23.44 13.64
N ILE A 7 -15.64 23.15 13.21
CA ILE A 7 -15.92 22.05 12.28
C ILE A 7 -15.43 22.38 10.87
N VAL A 8 -15.56 23.63 10.42
CA VAL A 8 -15.05 24.09 9.12
C VAL A 8 -13.52 24.09 9.12
N GLU A 9 -12.86 24.56 10.17
CA GLU A 9 -11.40 24.52 10.26
C GLU A 9 -10.83 23.09 10.29
N VAL A 10 -11.50 22.16 11.00
CA VAL A 10 -11.11 20.74 11.01
C VAL A 10 -11.36 20.08 9.65
N ALA A 11 -12.44 20.42 8.95
CA ALA A 11 -12.72 19.95 7.60
C ALA A 11 -11.71 20.52 6.58
N GLU A 12 -11.38 21.82 6.62
CA GLU A 12 -10.36 22.46 5.77
C GLU A 12 -8.94 21.90 6.06
N ALA A 13 -8.63 21.61 7.32
CA ALA A 13 -7.37 20.98 7.73
C ALA A 13 -7.26 19.51 7.28
N LEU A 14 -8.38 18.83 7.03
CA LEU A 14 -8.44 17.50 6.43
C LEU A 14 -8.43 17.58 4.89
N GLU A 15 -9.12 18.55 4.29
CA GLU A 15 -9.14 18.82 2.85
C GLU A 15 -7.78 19.22 2.29
N SER A 16 -6.95 19.90 3.09
CA SER A 16 -5.58 20.28 2.71
C SER A 16 -4.59 19.10 2.75
N ARG A 17 -4.91 17.98 3.39
CA ARG A 17 -3.97 16.84 3.49
C ARG A 17 -4.03 15.98 2.23
N ALA A 18 -2.85 15.65 1.69
CA ALA A 18 -2.74 14.73 0.55
C ALA A 18 -2.75 13.25 0.99
N VAL A 19 -2.50 12.98 2.28
CA VAL A 19 -2.31 11.64 2.83
C VAL A 19 -2.91 11.58 4.24
N TYR A 20 -3.66 10.52 4.52
CA TYR A 20 -4.15 10.17 5.85
C TYR A 20 -3.18 9.19 6.54
N LEU A 21 -2.99 9.35 7.85
CA LEU A 21 -2.08 8.51 8.65
C LEU A 21 -2.87 7.57 9.56
N ALA A 22 -2.88 6.28 9.21
CA ALA A 22 -3.35 5.20 10.08
C ALA A 22 -2.18 4.74 10.98
N SER A 23 -1.79 5.60 11.93
CA SER A 23 -0.58 5.40 12.77
C SER A 23 -0.57 4.08 13.54
N ASP A 24 -1.72 3.52 13.89
CA ASP A 24 -1.88 2.22 14.56
C ASP A 24 -1.45 1.01 13.71
N ARG A 25 -1.37 1.19 12.38
CA ARG A 25 -0.83 0.17 11.45
C ARG A 25 0.70 0.22 11.33
N CYS A 26 1.29 1.38 11.61
CA CYS A 26 2.72 1.62 11.41
C CYS A 26 3.56 0.75 12.35
N VAL A 27 4.49 -0.04 11.81
CA VAL A 27 5.34 -0.93 12.60
C VAL A 27 6.21 -0.17 13.61
N VAL A 28 6.66 1.03 13.26
CA VAL A 28 7.44 1.92 14.14
C VAL A 28 6.62 2.42 15.32
N VAL A 29 5.33 2.68 15.12
CA VAL A 29 4.41 3.10 16.18
C VAL A 29 4.06 1.91 17.09
N ARG A 30 3.92 0.72 16.50
CA ARG A 30 3.60 -0.53 17.21
C ARG A 30 4.76 -1.06 18.05
N ASN A 31 6.00 -0.83 17.62
CA ASN A 31 7.19 -1.27 18.34
C ASN A 31 8.38 -0.32 18.14
N ARG A 32 8.93 0.16 19.26
CA ARG A 32 10.08 1.08 19.30
C ARG A 32 11.37 0.54 18.67
N HIS A 33 11.48 -0.78 18.52
CA HIS A 33 12.64 -1.45 17.94
C HIS A 33 12.46 -1.73 16.45
N ALA A 34 11.31 -1.37 15.86
CA ALA A 34 11.10 -1.56 14.44
C ALA A 34 12.09 -0.71 13.62
N SER A 35 12.66 -1.33 12.59
CA SER A 35 13.74 -0.75 11.77
C SER A 35 13.25 -0.07 10.49
N CYS A 36 11.94 -0.11 10.21
CA CYS A 36 11.35 0.34 8.95
C CYS A 36 11.45 1.88 8.74
N ALA A 37 12.12 2.29 7.67
CA ALA A 37 12.19 3.69 7.21
C ALA A 37 11.62 3.91 5.78
N LYS A 38 11.02 2.89 5.15
CA LYS A 38 10.61 2.88 3.73
C LYS A 38 9.90 4.16 3.26
N CYS A 39 8.93 4.67 4.03
CA CYS A 39 8.16 5.87 3.66
C CYS A 39 8.94 7.18 3.79
N ALA A 40 9.85 7.27 4.77
CA ALA A 40 10.73 8.42 4.96
C ALA A 40 11.81 8.44 3.87
N ASP A 41 12.42 7.30 3.57
CA ASP A 41 13.45 7.15 2.53
C ASP A 41 12.91 7.47 1.13
N ALA A 42 11.66 7.10 0.86
CA ALA A 42 11.01 7.38 -0.42
C ALA A 42 10.47 8.81 -0.56
N CYS A 43 10.48 9.62 0.50
CA CYS A 43 9.90 10.96 0.48
C CYS A 43 10.88 11.98 -0.12
N PRO A 44 10.64 12.50 -1.34
CA PRO A 44 11.61 13.38 -2.00
C PRO A 44 11.72 14.77 -1.36
N SER A 45 10.74 15.17 -0.55
CA SER A 45 10.72 16.45 0.14
C SER A 45 11.03 16.35 1.63
N GLY A 46 11.26 15.15 2.18
CA GLY A 46 11.50 14.97 3.61
C GLY A 46 10.27 15.20 4.50
N ALA A 47 9.07 15.24 3.92
CA ALA A 47 7.83 15.54 4.65
C ALA A 47 7.34 14.41 5.58
N VAL A 48 7.91 13.21 5.53
CA VAL A 48 7.46 12.04 6.30
C VAL A 48 8.50 11.68 7.34
N PHE A 49 8.06 11.52 8.59
CA PHE A 49 8.89 11.09 9.71
C PHE A 49 8.32 9.83 10.35
N ALA A 50 9.15 8.80 10.53
CA ALA A 50 8.77 7.55 11.17
C ALA A 50 9.91 7.05 12.08
N ALA A 51 9.92 7.46 13.34
CA ALA A 51 10.86 6.99 14.35
C ALA A 51 10.30 7.19 15.76
N ASN A 52 10.89 6.52 16.76
CA ASN A 52 10.59 6.75 18.18
C ASN A 52 9.09 6.63 18.54
N ASN A 53 8.39 5.63 17.98
CA ASN A 53 6.94 5.42 18.14
C ASN A 53 6.05 6.52 17.53
N VAL A 54 6.59 7.34 16.64
CA VAL A 54 5.88 8.44 16.00
C VAL A 54 5.87 8.23 14.49
N LEU A 55 4.70 8.42 13.88
CA LEU A 55 4.51 8.58 12.44
C LEU A 55 3.85 9.93 12.20
N GLU A 56 4.55 10.81 11.52
CA GLU A 56 4.13 12.18 11.23
C GLU A 56 4.32 12.52 9.75
N LEU A 57 3.50 13.45 9.28
CA LEU A 57 3.58 14.01 7.93
C LEU A 57 3.40 15.52 8.03
N ASP A 58 4.39 16.25 7.52
CA ASP A 58 4.35 17.70 7.38
C ASP A 58 3.53 18.05 6.12
N PRO A 59 2.33 18.64 6.25
CA PRO A 59 1.49 18.97 5.10
C PRO A 59 2.06 20.11 4.25
N GLU A 60 2.88 20.99 4.80
CA GLU A 60 3.48 22.13 4.08
C GLU A 60 4.63 21.66 3.19
N GLN A 61 5.42 20.68 3.66
CA GLN A 61 6.48 20.05 2.87
C GLN A 61 5.96 18.96 1.92
N CYS A 62 4.73 18.47 2.13
CA CYS A 62 4.16 17.39 1.33
C CYS A 62 3.86 17.86 -0.09
N VAL A 63 4.48 17.19 -1.06
CA VAL A 63 4.31 17.48 -2.50
C VAL A 63 3.29 16.58 -3.19
N ALA A 64 2.52 15.80 -2.42
CA ALA A 64 1.47 14.89 -2.90
C ALA A 64 1.92 13.91 -4.01
N CYS A 65 3.19 13.49 -4.02
CA CYS A 65 3.72 12.64 -5.09
C CYS A 65 3.30 11.16 -5.01
N GLY A 66 2.78 10.69 -3.88
CA GLY A 66 2.33 9.31 -3.66
C GLY A 66 3.43 8.28 -3.33
N ALA A 67 4.71 8.64 -3.39
CA ALA A 67 5.80 7.68 -3.17
C ALA A 67 5.71 6.95 -1.81
N CYS A 68 5.43 7.69 -0.73
CA CYS A 68 5.34 7.13 0.63
C CYS A 68 4.14 6.20 0.84
N THR A 69 3.02 6.43 0.14
CA THR A 69 1.84 5.56 0.21
C THR A 69 2.13 4.24 -0.50
N THR A 70 2.73 4.29 -1.69
CA THR A 70 3.10 3.13 -2.50
C THR A 70 4.10 2.21 -1.81
N VAL A 71 5.14 2.75 -1.16
CA VAL A 71 6.18 1.92 -0.51
C VAL A 71 5.80 1.37 0.86
N CYS A 72 4.72 1.84 1.48
CA CYS A 72 4.36 1.44 2.84
C CYS A 72 3.78 0.01 2.86
N PRO A 73 4.48 -0.98 3.45
CA PRO A 73 4.04 -2.38 3.48
C PRO A 73 2.74 -2.59 4.26
N VAL A 74 2.52 -1.74 5.27
CA VAL A 74 1.41 -1.86 6.23
C VAL A 74 0.29 -0.85 6.00
N GLU A 75 0.28 -0.16 4.86
CA GLU A 75 -0.82 0.76 4.50
C GLU A 75 -1.12 1.81 5.58
N ALA A 76 -0.09 2.25 6.29
CA ALA A 76 -0.22 3.27 7.33
C ALA A 76 -0.34 4.69 6.75
N LEU A 77 0.02 4.88 5.48
CA LEU A 77 -0.14 6.12 4.73
C LEU A 77 -1.13 5.88 3.59
N ILE A 78 -2.29 6.53 3.66
CA ILE A 78 -3.42 6.33 2.74
C ILE A 78 -3.57 7.58 1.87
N PRO A 79 -3.57 7.46 0.53
CA PRO A 79 -3.69 8.60 -0.36
C PRO A 79 -5.08 9.24 -0.29
N LEU A 80 -5.14 10.57 -0.18
CA LEU A 80 -6.38 11.34 -0.27
C LEU A 80 -6.48 12.15 -1.56
N ARG A 81 -5.35 12.41 -2.24
CA ARG A 81 -5.32 13.22 -3.48
C ARG A 81 -4.33 12.64 -4.51
N PRO A 82 -4.83 12.03 -5.60
CA PRO A 82 -6.21 11.57 -5.78
C PRO A 82 -6.54 10.42 -4.83
N LEU A 83 -7.82 10.33 -4.43
CA LEU A 83 -8.39 9.11 -3.84
C LEU A 83 -8.30 7.97 -4.87
N ASP A 84 -8.26 6.73 -4.39
CA ASP A 84 -8.23 5.56 -5.28
C ASP A 84 -9.48 5.48 -6.17
N GLU A 85 -10.64 5.88 -5.66
CA GLU A 85 -11.91 5.91 -6.42
C GLU A 85 -11.91 6.98 -7.52
N ASP A 86 -11.34 8.16 -7.23
CA ASP A 86 -11.16 9.23 -8.22
C ASP A 86 -10.22 8.78 -9.34
N LEU A 87 -9.13 8.11 -8.96
CA LEU A 87 -8.18 7.56 -9.92
C LEU A 87 -8.85 6.48 -10.78
N ALA A 88 -9.58 5.54 -10.18
CA ALA A 88 -10.27 4.48 -10.89
C ALA A 88 -11.30 5.03 -11.90
N SER A 89 -12.03 6.08 -11.52
CA SER A 89 -13.01 6.74 -12.41
C SER A 89 -12.32 7.38 -13.62
N SER A 90 -11.25 8.16 -13.40
CA SER A 90 -10.46 8.76 -14.48
C SER A 90 -9.85 7.72 -15.41
N VAL A 91 -9.39 6.60 -14.87
CA VAL A 91 -8.82 5.50 -15.66
C VAL A 91 -9.88 4.90 -16.58
N ALA A 92 -11.06 4.58 -16.05
CA ALA A 92 -12.14 4.01 -16.83
C ALA A 92 -12.54 4.91 -18.01
N GLU A 93 -12.65 6.23 -17.79
CA GLU A 93 -12.93 7.19 -18.86
C GLU A 93 -11.82 7.21 -19.92
N SER A 94 -10.55 7.25 -19.50
CA SER A 94 -9.42 7.30 -20.43
C SER A 94 -9.25 6.01 -21.25
N VAL A 95 -9.50 4.84 -20.66
CA VAL A 95 -9.44 3.54 -21.35
C VAL A 95 -10.51 3.44 -22.44
N VAL A 96 -11.71 3.97 -22.18
CA VAL A 96 -12.77 4.02 -23.20
C VAL A 96 -12.37 4.96 -24.34
N ALA A 97 -11.80 6.12 -24.02
CA ALA A 97 -11.40 7.11 -25.01
C ALA A 97 -10.29 6.59 -25.94
N THR A 98 -9.30 5.88 -25.39
CA THR A 98 -8.19 5.27 -26.16
C THR A 98 -8.59 4.03 -26.95
N GLY A 99 -9.80 3.51 -26.76
CA GLY A 99 -10.25 2.28 -27.41
C GLY A 99 -9.66 1.02 -26.78
N GLY A 100 -9.16 1.08 -25.53
CA GLY A 100 -8.73 -0.09 -24.77
C GLY A 100 -7.39 0.05 -24.04
N ALA A 101 -6.63 1.13 -24.24
CA ALA A 101 -5.33 1.34 -23.60
C ALA A 101 -5.43 2.17 -22.32
N ALA A 102 -4.79 1.77 -21.22
CA ALA A 102 -4.66 2.61 -20.04
C ALA A 102 -3.36 3.42 -20.10
N VAL A 103 -3.50 4.72 -20.38
CA VAL A 103 -2.36 5.65 -20.41
C VAL A 103 -2.39 6.54 -19.17
N PHE A 104 -1.29 6.56 -18.43
CA PHE A 104 -1.09 7.43 -17.28
C PHE A 104 0.00 8.45 -17.58
N ALA A 105 -0.22 9.70 -17.19
CA ALA A 105 0.77 10.76 -17.38
C ALA A 105 1.07 11.45 -16.06
N CYS A 106 2.35 11.69 -15.78
CA CYS A 106 2.68 12.58 -14.67
C CYS A 106 2.24 14.03 -14.97
N ALA A 107 1.88 14.78 -13.94
CA ALA A 107 1.44 16.17 -14.04
C ALA A 107 2.41 17.05 -14.83
N ARG A 108 3.73 16.77 -14.79
CA ARG A 108 4.73 17.53 -15.54
C ARG A 108 4.57 17.37 -17.05
N ILE A 109 4.41 16.14 -17.56
CA ILE A 109 4.24 15.95 -19.01
C ILE A 109 2.83 16.38 -19.46
N ALA A 110 1.80 16.09 -18.65
CA ALA A 110 0.44 16.52 -18.89
C ALA A 110 0.33 18.07 -19.02
N SER A 111 1.06 18.81 -18.19
CA SER A 111 1.08 20.28 -18.24
C SER A 111 1.56 20.89 -19.56
N LYS A 112 2.29 20.12 -20.40
CA LYS A 112 2.74 20.57 -21.72
C LYS A 112 1.60 20.64 -22.74
N ARG A 113 0.45 20.00 -22.47
CA ARG A 113 -0.75 19.98 -23.33
C ARG A 113 -0.42 19.59 -24.78
N THR A 114 0.36 18.53 -24.92
CA THR A 114 0.73 17.94 -26.22
C THR A 114 -0.20 16.81 -26.63
N ALA A 115 -0.81 16.12 -25.67
CA ALA A 115 -1.76 15.04 -25.87
C ALA A 115 -3.17 15.43 -25.43
N ASP A 116 -4.17 14.73 -25.95
CA ASP A 116 -5.57 14.92 -25.58
C ASP A 116 -5.79 14.50 -24.11
N PRO A 117 -6.23 15.42 -23.22
CA PRO A 117 -6.43 15.14 -21.80
C PRO A 117 -7.53 14.12 -21.50
N THR A 118 -8.37 13.76 -22.47
CA THR A 118 -9.38 12.70 -22.32
C THR A 118 -8.80 11.30 -22.53
N MET A 119 -7.61 11.19 -23.15
CA MET A 119 -6.99 9.93 -23.55
C MET A 119 -5.93 9.43 -22.54
N PHE A 120 -5.76 10.11 -21.41
CA PHE A 120 -4.85 9.68 -20.36
C PHE A 120 -5.34 10.12 -18.99
N THR A 121 -4.91 9.39 -17.96
CA THR A 121 -5.16 9.75 -16.56
C THR A 121 -3.96 10.51 -15.98
N GLU A 122 -4.18 11.74 -15.50
CA GLU A 122 -3.14 12.55 -14.87
C GLU A 122 -2.94 12.13 -13.41
N VAL A 123 -1.68 11.89 -13.02
CA VAL A 123 -1.27 11.70 -11.63
C VAL A 123 -0.20 12.72 -11.22
N PRO A 124 -0.11 13.15 -9.95
CA PRO A 124 0.90 14.13 -9.52
C PRO A 124 2.34 13.73 -9.87
N CYS A 125 2.62 12.43 -9.76
CA CYS A 125 3.86 11.77 -10.14
C CYS A 125 3.53 10.30 -10.43
N LEU A 126 4.26 9.65 -11.33
CA LEU A 126 4.11 8.21 -11.53
C LEU A 126 4.42 7.39 -10.26
N ALA A 127 5.07 7.98 -9.25
CA ALA A 127 5.27 7.34 -7.95
C ALA A 127 3.96 7.07 -7.18
N ARG A 128 2.85 7.68 -7.62
CA ARG A 128 1.50 7.40 -7.13
C ARG A 128 0.94 6.06 -7.66
N MET A 129 1.53 5.53 -8.73
CA MET A 129 1.15 4.25 -9.31
C MET A 129 1.69 3.11 -8.45
N GLU A 130 0.91 2.05 -8.36
CA GLU A 130 1.19 0.87 -7.56
C GLU A 130 0.70 -0.39 -8.29
N GLU A 131 1.22 -1.54 -7.86
CA GLU A 131 0.99 -2.84 -8.49
C GLU A 131 -0.50 -3.21 -8.52
N SER A 132 -1.27 -2.87 -7.48
CA SER A 132 -2.71 -3.17 -7.38
C SER A 132 -3.52 -2.57 -8.56
N VAL A 133 -3.17 -1.36 -8.98
CA VAL A 133 -3.83 -0.65 -10.08
C VAL A 133 -3.43 -1.26 -11.41
N LEU A 134 -2.14 -1.52 -11.60
CA LEU A 134 -1.58 -2.01 -12.87
C LEU A 134 -2.06 -3.44 -13.16
N LEU A 135 -1.89 -4.37 -12.21
CA LEU A 135 -2.41 -5.74 -12.35
C LEU A 135 -3.93 -5.74 -12.41
N GLY A 136 -4.59 -4.88 -11.64
CA GLY A 136 -6.04 -4.75 -11.66
C GLY A 136 -6.60 -4.40 -13.05
N LEU A 137 -5.89 -3.58 -13.83
CA LEU A 137 -6.28 -3.25 -15.20
C LEU A 137 -6.02 -4.42 -16.15
N ALA A 138 -4.85 -5.04 -16.08
CA ALA A 138 -4.53 -6.24 -16.86
C ALA A 138 -5.56 -7.36 -16.62
N ALA A 139 -5.91 -7.62 -15.37
CA ALA A 139 -6.93 -8.61 -14.97
C ALA A 139 -8.36 -8.28 -15.45
N ARG A 140 -8.60 -7.04 -15.90
CA ARG A 140 -9.87 -6.59 -16.50
C ARG A 140 -9.81 -6.57 -18.03
N GLY A 141 -8.74 -7.08 -18.63
CA GLY A 141 -8.56 -7.17 -20.09
C GLY A 141 -8.01 -5.92 -20.74
N VAL A 142 -7.30 -5.07 -19.98
CA VAL A 142 -6.53 -3.95 -20.55
C VAL A 142 -5.14 -4.45 -20.92
N ASP A 143 -4.87 -4.59 -22.21
CA ASP A 143 -3.61 -5.18 -22.69
C ASP A 143 -2.48 -4.16 -22.86
N ASP A 144 -2.83 -2.89 -23.10
CA ASP A 144 -1.88 -1.80 -23.31
C ASP A 144 -1.81 -0.89 -22.08
N LEU A 145 -0.75 -1.01 -21.28
CA LEU A 145 -0.52 -0.22 -20.07
C LEU A 145 0.70 0.69 -20.25
N LEU A 146 0.48 2.01 -20.35
CA LEU A 146 1.55 2.97 -20.64
C LEU A 146 1.66 4.05 -19.55
N LEU A 147 2.86 4.22 -18.98
CA LEU A 147 3.20 5.30 -18.06
C LEU A 147 4.10 6.34 -18.73
N VAL A 148 3.70 7.61 -18.74
CA VAL A 148 4.39 8.70 -19.45
C VAL A 148 4.89 9.76 -18.46
N ASP A 149 6.20 10.07 -18.47
CA ASP A 149 6.79 11.02 -17.51
C ASP A 149 7.79 12.05 -18.04
N GLY A 150 8.09 12.04 -19.34
CA GLY A 150 9.01 13.02 -19.90
C GLY A 150 10.45 12.80 -19.44
N THR A 151 11.10 13.87 -19.00
CA THR A 151 12.52 13.84 -18.61
C THR A 151 12.67 13.90 -17.09
N CYS A 152 12.59 12.75 -16.44
CA CYS A 152 12.68 12.65 -14.99
C CYS A 152 14.02 13.14 -14.40
N ALA A 153 15.13 13.04 -15.14
CA ALA A 153 16.45 13.49 -14.67
C ALA A 153 16.48 14.98 -14.25
N THR A 154 15.65 15.82 -14.90
CA THR A 154 15.53 17.26 -14.59
C THR A 154 14.32 17.58 -13.70
N CYS A 155 13.63 16.57 -13.17
CA CYS A 155 12.43 16.74 -12.38
C CYS A 155 12.76 17.07 -10.91
N LYS A 156 11.89 17.85 -10.27
CA LYS A 156 11.93 18.04 -8.80
C LYS A 156 11.68 16.74 -8.04
N PHE A 157 11.01 15.76 -8.66
CA PHE A 157 10.73 14.44 -8.09
C PHE A 157 11.67 13.34 -8.59
N ARG A 158 12.86 13.69 -9.12
CA ARG A 158 13.82 12.72 -9.67
C ARG A 158 14.23 11.61 -8.69
N ALA A 159 14.19 11.88 -7.38
CA ALA A 159 14.47 10.88 -6.35
C ALA A 159 13.44 9.73 -6.32
N ASN A 160 12.25 9.91 -6.91
CA ASN A 160 11.22 8.88 -6.97
C ASN A 160 11.44 7.86 -8.10
N VAL A 161 12.36 8.14 -9.04
CA VAL A 161 12.58 7.29 -10.22
C VAL A 161 12.83 5.82 -9.87
N PRO A 162 13.72 5.48 -8.91
CA PRO A 162 13.94 4.08 -8.52
C PRO A 162 12.69 3.40 -7.99
N GLY A 163 11.83 4.14 -7.27
CA GLY A 163 10.56 3.60 -6.77
C GLY A 163 9.55 3.33 -7.90
N ILE A 164 9.50 4.21 -8.90
CA ILE A 164 8.66 4.02 -10.10
C ILE A 164 9.15 2.79 -10.88
N ASP A 165 10.46 2.69 -11.09
CA ASP A 165 11.06 1.54 -11.79
C ASP A 165 10.79 0.22 -11.05
N ALA A 166 10.90 0.23 -9.72
CA ALA A 166 10.60 -0.93 -8.90
C ALA A 166 9.12 -1.35 -9.01
N THR A 167 8.17 -0.40 -9.04
CA THR A 167 6.75 -0.70 -9.23
C THR A 167 6.48 -1.30 -10.61
N VAL A 168 7.07 -0.74 -11.67
CA VAL A 168 6.88 -1.25 -13.04
C VAL A 168 7.48 -2.65 -13.19
N ALA A 169 8.70 -2.86 -12.68
CA ALA A 169 9.34 -4.17 -12.69
C ALA A 169 8.51 -5.20 -11.91
N SER A 170 8.13 -4.88 -10.66
CA SER A 170 7.28 -5.71 -9.80
C SER A 170 5.96 -6.08 -10.50
N ALA A 171 5.28 -5.12 -11.13
CA ALA A 171 4.04 -5.39 -11.85
C ALA A 171 4.24 -6.36 -13.04
N ASN A 172 5.30 -6.14 -13.83
CA ASN A 172 5.62 -6.99 -14.97
C ASN A 172 6.05 -8.40 -14.56
N ASP A 173 6.85 -8.53 -13.51
CA ASP A 173 7.30 -9.81 -12.96
C ASP A 173 6.11 -10.62 -12.44
N LEU A 174 5.17 -9.98 -11.73
CA LEU A 174 3.96 -10.64 -11.24
C LEU A 174 3.04 -11.07 -12.39
N MET A 175 2.82 -10.23 -13.41
CA MET A 175 2.02 -10.62 -14.59
C MET A 175 2.66 -11.78 -15.35
N ALA A 176 3.98 -11.75 -15.54
CA ALA A 176 4.73 -12.83 -16.18
C ALA A 176 4.66 -14.14 -15.37
N ALA A 177 4.71 -14.06 -14.03
CA ALA A 177 4.57 -15.21 -13.15
C ALA A 177 3.18 -15.89 -13.27
N MET A 178 2.14 -15.14 -13.67
CA MET A 178 0.81 -15.68 -13.97
C MET A 178 0.64 -16.10 -15.45
N GLY A 179 1.71 -16.06 -16.25
CA GLY A 179 1.66 -16.40 -17.67
C GLY A 179 0.98 -15.36 -18.56
N SER A 180 0.75 -14.13 -18.07
CA SER A 180 0.20 -13.05 -18.86
C SER A 180 1.26 -12.42 -19.76
N ASP A 181 0.88 -12.03 -20.98
CA ASP A 181 1.71 -11.29 -21.93
C ASP A 181 1.60 -9.77 -21.77
N VAL A 182 0.64 -9.28 -20.97
CA VAL A 182 0.44 -7.84 -20.72
C VAL A 182 1.66 -7.24 -20.03
N ARG A 183 2.14 -6.10 -20.50
CA ARG A 183 3.29 -5.39 -19.92
C ARG A 183 2.98 -3.92 -19.70
N VAL A 184 3.47 -3.41 -18.57
CA VAL A 184 3.54 -1.99 -18.27
C VAL A 184 4.79 -1.41 -18.91
N GLU A 185 4.58 -0.48 -19.82
CA GLU A 185 5.64 0.27 -20.48
C GLU A 185 5.80 1.67 -19.87
N ARG A 186 7.02 2.19 -19.92
CA ARG A 186 7.33 3.55 -19.49
C ARG A 186 7.96 4.33 -20.63
N SER A 187 7.38 5.48 -20.98
CA SER A 187 7.84 6.33 -22.06
C SER A 187 8.07 7.77 -21.62
N SER A 188 9.01 8.43 -22.30
CA SER A 188 9.28 9.87 -22.12
C SER A 188 8.43 10.75 -23.04
N ALA A 189 7.63 10.16 -23.92
CA ALA A 189 6.74 10.88 -24.83
C ALA A 189 5.39 10.15 -24.95
N PHE A 190 4.35 10.92 -25.28
CA PHE A 190 3.05 10.32 -25.64
C PHE A 190 3.16 9.63 -27.00
N PRO A 191 2.41 8.54 -27.23
CA PRO A 191 2.24 7.97 -28.56
C PRO A 191 1.61 8.98 -29.51
N ASP A 192 1.90 8.85 -30.80
CA ASP A 192 1.47 9.80 -31.83
C ASP A 192 -0.07 9.87 -31.92
N GLU A 193 -0.76 8.76 -31.66
CA GLU A 193 -2.22 8.64 -31.69
C GLU A 193 -2.91 9.47 -30.60
N LEU A 194 -2.19 9.80 -29.52
CA LEU A 194 -2.69 10.62 -28.42
C LEU A 194 -2.42 12.11 -28.63
N LEU A 195 -1.60 12.48 -29.62
CA LEU A 195 -1.18 13.86 -29.84
C LEU A 195 -2.33 14.69 -30.42
N LEU A 196 -2.42 15.95 -29.97
CA LEU A 196 -3.41 16.88 -30.50
C LEU A 196 -3.00 17.35 -31.90
N GLU A 197 -3.87 17.14 -32.89
CA GLU A 197 -3.66 17.60 -34.27
C GLU A 197 -3.59 19.14 -34.38
N ASP A 198 -4.33 19.88 -33.54
CA ASP A 198 -4.33 21.34 -33.56
C ASP A 198 -4.50 21.95 -32.15
N LYS A 199 -3.51 22.73 -31.69
CA LYS A 199 -3.50 23.32 -30.33
C LYS A 199 -4.58 24.38 -30.10
N ARG A 200 -5.23 24.85 -31.16
CA ARG A 200 -6.23 25.94 -31.11
C ARG A 200 -7.59 25.50 -30.58
N THR A 201 -7.97 24.24 -30.73
CA THR A 201 -9.28 23.71 -30.36
C THR A 201 -9.49 23.70 -28.83
N LEU A 202 -8.45 23.35 -28.05
CA LEU A 202 -8.50 23.34 -26.59
C LEU A 202 -8.65 24.73 -25.94
N LEU A 203 -8.13 25.79 -26.56
CA LEU A 203 -8.23 27.16 -26.02
C LEU A 203 -9.67 27.73 -26.11
N GLY A 204 -10.48 27.21 -27.04
CA GLY A 204 -11.90 27.55 -27.19
C GLY A 204 -12.78 26.84 -26.16
N GLU A 205 -12.53 25.55 -25.91
CA GLU A 205 -13.27 24.74 -24.93
C GLU A 205 -12.85 25.02 -23.49
N SER A 206 -11.57 25.33 -23.24
CA SER A 206 -11.04 25.73 -21.93
C SER A 206 -11.81 26.89 -21.28
N ARG A 207 -12.35 27.84 -22.06
CA ARG A 207 -13.12 28.98 -21.54
C ARG A 207 -14.55 28.62 -21.13
N ARG A 208 -15.16 27.58 -21.72
CA ARG A 208 -16.48 27.07 -21.31
C ARG A 208 -16.34 25.99 -20.23
N GLY A 209 -15.29 25.17 -20.33
CA GLY A 209 -14.87 24.16 -19.36
C GLY A 209 -14.42 24.72 -18.01
N PHE A 210 -13.87 25.94 -17.95
CA PHE A 210 -13.49 26.56 -16.68
C PHE A 210 -14.69 26.86 -15.77
N PHE A 211 -15.84 27.25 -16.35
CA PHE A 211 -17.06 27.53 -15.59
C PHE A 211 -17.84 26.27 -15.23
N THR A 212 -17.79 25.22 -16.05
CA THR A 212 -18.34 23.90 -15.69
C THR A 212 -17.45 23.17 -14.70
N SER A 213 -16.12 23.15 -14.86
CA SER A 213 -15.19 22.52 -13.91
C SER A 213 -15.10 23.26 -12.56
N ALA A 214 -15.23 24.59 -12.50
CA ALA A 214 -15.40 25.30 -11.23
C ALA A 214 -16.71 24.93 -10.54
N ARG A 215 -17.80 24.75 -11.30
CA ARG A 215 -19.11 24.31 -10.78
C ARG A 215 -19.12 22.82 -10.40
N THR A 216 -18.35 21.99 -11.09
CA THR A 216 -18.22 20.55 -10.84
C THR A 216 -17.28 20.32 -9.66
N ARG A 217 -16.15 21.05 -9.54
CA ARG A 217 -15.33 21.05 -8.31
C ARG A 217 -16.09 21.58 -7.10
N ALA A 218 -16.94 22.60 -7.24
CA ALA A 218 -17.78 23.07 -6.15
C ALA A 218 -18.89 22.06 -5.76
N LYS A 219 -19.39 21.28 -6.73
CA LYS A 219 -20.35 20.19 -6.49
C LYS A 219 -19.68 18.92 -5.93
N ASP A 220 -18.50 18.55 -6.41
CA ASP A 220 -17.70 17.43 -5.92
C ASP A 220 -17.14 17.74 -4.54
N ALA A 221 -16.73 18.99 -4.25
CA ALA A 221 -16.38 19.39 -2.89
C ALA A 221 -17.58 19.25 -1.95
N ALA A 222 -18.78 19.64 -2.38
CA ALA A 222 -20.01 19.50 -1.61
C ALA A 222 -20.54 18.05 -1.50
N GLY A 223 -20.27 17.20 -2.49
CA GLY A 223 -20.61 15.78 -2.51
C GLY A 223 -19.62 14.92 -1.71
N LYS A 224 -18.32 15.20 -1.83
CA LYS A 224 -17.23 14.48 -1.13
C LYS A 224 -17.18 14.77 0.36
N THR A 225 -17.69 15.92 0.82
CA THR A 225 -17.97 16.13 2.25
C THR A 225 -18.94 15.08 2.81
N ALA A 226 -19.79 14.43 2.01
CA ALA A 226 -20.68 13.39 2.49
C ALA A 226 -20.04 12.00 2.59
N GLU A 227 -19.00 11.69 1.80
CA GLU A 227 -18.30 10.40 1.82
C GLU A 227 -17.12 10.39 2.81
N VAL A 228 -16.52 11.55 3.08
CA VAL A 228 -15.56 11.72 4.20
C VAL A 228 -16.28 11.85 5.55
N MET A 229 -17.62 11.88 5.58
CA MET A 229 -18.43 11.77 6.81
C MET A 229 -18.55 10.32 7.31
N VAL A 230 -17.41 9.69 7.61
CA VAL A 230 -17.35 8.49 8.48
C VAL A 230 -17.16 8.89 9.96
N PHE A 231 -17.35 10.16 10.31
CA PHE A 231 -17.39 10.61 11.71
C PHE A 231 -18.72 11.29 12.01
N LYS A 232 -19.82 10.55 11.83
CA LYS A 232 -21.14 10.96 12.31
C LYS A 232 -21.53 10.16 13.55
N HIS A 233 -20.71 10.18 14.60
CA HIS A 233 -21.10 9.85 15.99
C HIS A 233 -20.36 10.81 16.94
N ASP A 234 -21.07 11.32 17.95
CA ASP A 234 -20.64 12.31 18.97
C ASP A 234 -19.54 11.81 19.94
N ASP A 235 -18.82 10.74 19.58
CA ASP A 235 -17.67 10.24 20.34
C ASP A 235 -16.37 10.73 19.71
N ALA A 236 -15.53 11.40 20.51
CA ALA A 236 -14.19 11.80 20.07
C ALA A 236 -13.46 10.60 19.46
N ALA A 237 -12.80 10.80 18.31
CA ALA A 237 -12.05 9.74 17.64
C ALA A 237 -11.10 9.04 18.64
N PRO A 238 -11.03 7.70 18.65
CA PRO A 238 -10.31 6.95 19.67
C PRO A 238 -8.83 7.35 19.67
N SER A 239 -8.29 7.52 20.88
CA SER A 239 -6.87 7.79 21.10
C SER A 239 -6.01 6.66 20.54
N LEU A 240 -4.74 6.96 20.27
CA LEU A 240 -3.79 5.94 19.79
C LEU A 240 -3.69 4.75 20.77
N ARG A 241 -3.78 5.01 22.09
CA ARG A 241 -3.79 3.96 23.10
C ARG A 241 -5.00 3.03 22.98
N GLU A 242 -6.17 3.58 22.69
CA GLU A 242 -7.39 2.80 22.48
C GLU A 242 -7.30 2.00 21.17
N ARG A 243 -6.75 2.59 20.10
CA ARG A 243 -6.52 1.89 18.83
C ARG A 243 -5.43 0.81 18.88
N LEU A 244 -4.49 0.89 19.82
CA LEU A 244 -3.45 -0.12 20.03
C LEU A 244 -3.74 -1.03 21.23
N ARG A 245 -4.96 -0.99 21.76
CA ARG A 245 -5.37 -1.89 22.82
C ARG A 245 -5.29 -3.34 22.34
N MET A 246 -4.65 -4.21 23.13
CA MET A 246 -4.59 -5.63 22.83
C MET A 246 -5.99 -6.22 22.69
N SER A 247 -6.18 -7.09 21.71
CA SER A 247 -7.38 -7.88 21.54
C SER A 247 -7.50 -8.97 22.61
N ASP A 248 -8.69 -9.56 22.73
CA ASP A 248 -8.94 -10.68 23.65
C ASP A 248 -8.11 -11.92 23.31
N SER A 249 -7.67 -12.05 22.05
CA SER A 249 -6.72 -13.07 21.58
C SER A 249 -5.26 -12.83 22.00
N GLY A 250 -4.98 -11.74 22.74
CA GLY A 250 -3.65 -11.39 23.21
C GLY A 250 -2.71 -10.81 22.13
N THR A 251 -3.24 -10.45 20.97
CA THR A 251 -2.48 -9.80 19.89
C THR A 251 -2.72 -8.29 19.88
N LEU A 252 -1.84 -7.52 19.25
CA LEU A 252 -2.19 -6.15 18.87
C LEU A 252 -3.25 -6.19 17.75
N PRO A 253 -4.03 -5.11 17.57
CA PRO A 253 -5.05 -5.05 16.51
C PRO A 253 -4.45 -5.34 15.15
N GLN A 254 -5.09 -6.25 14.43
CA GLN A 254 -4.72 -6.68 13.09
C GLN A 254 -5.59 -5.98 12.07
N PHE A 255 -5.09 -5.82 10.85
CA PHE A 255 -5.86 -5.25 9.74
C PHE A 255 -5.64 -6.05 8.47
N ASN A 256 -6.62 -5.96 7.56
CA ASN A 256 -6.51 -6.51 6.22
C ASN A 256 -5.81 -5.49 5.30
N PRO A 257 -4.64 -5.81 4.72
CA PRO A 257 -3.96 -4.93 3.80
C PRO A 257 -4.63 -4.96 2.40
N GLN A 258 -5.57 -4.04 2.18
CA GLN A 258 -6.46 -4.04 1.03
C GLN A 258 -5.73 -4.06 -0.31
N ARG A 259 -4.63 -3.32 -0.46
CA ARG A 259 -3.90 -3.26 -1.73
C ARG A 259 -3.21 -4.57 -2.08
N ARG A 260 -2.77 -5.35 -1.09
CA ARG A 260 -2.17 -6.67 -1.33
C ARG A 260 -3.23 -7.68 -1.72
N MET A 261 -4.41 -7.62 -1.10
CA MET A 261 -5.54 -8.45 -1.51
C MET A 261 -5.95 -8.16 -2.95
N LEU A 262 -6.01 -6.89 -3.35
CA LEU A 262 -6.30 -6.51 -4.74
C LEU A 262 -5.25 -7.04 -5.73
N VAL A 263 -3.98 -7.11 -5.33
CA VAL A 263 -2.92 -7.72 -6.14
C VAL A 263 -3.15 -9.23 -6.28
N LEU A 264 -3.42 -9.95 -5.18
CA LEU A 264 -3.72 -11.39 -5.23
C LEU A 264 -4.93 -11.70 -6.10
N ASP A 265 -6.02 -10.94 -5.92
CA ASP A 265 -7.25 -11.07 -6.72
C ASP A 265 -6.97 -10.83 -8.22
N ALA A 266 -6.11 -9.86 -8.53
CA ALA A 266 -5.74 -9.58 -9.90
C ALA A 266 -4.85 -10.68 -10.49
N MET A 267 -3.91 -11.20 -9.72
CA MET A 267 -3.06 -12.33 -10.14
C MET A 267 -3.92 -13.57 -10.44
N ASP A 268 -4.81 -13.97 -9.52
CA ASP A 268 -5.72 -15.11 -9.71
C ASP A 268 -6.58 -14.97 -10.98
N ARG A 269 -7.07 -13.76 -11.27
CA ARG A 269 -7.84 -13.47 -12.49
C ARG A 269 -7.01 -13.49 -13.78
N LEU A 270 -5.71 -13.22 -13.71
CA LEU A 270 -4.82 -13.26 -14.87
C LEU A 270 -4.57 -14.70 -15.32
N GLY A 271 -4.55 -15.67 -14.40
CA GLY A 271 -4.36 -17.08 -14.71
C GLY A 271 -3.79 -17.86 -13.54
N ALA A 272 -3.38 -19.11 -13.82
CA ALA A 272 -2.62 -19.91 -12.85
C ALA A 272 -1.13 -19.56 -12.91
N PRO A 273 -0.40 -19.61 -11.78
CA PRO A 273 1.04 -19.40 -11.79
C PRO A 273 1.76 -20.37 -12.74
N VAL A 274 2.73 -19.87 -13.51
CA VAL A 274 3.57 -20.66 -14.43
C VAL A 274 4.99 -20.87 -13.92
N VAL A 275 5.31 -20.31 -12.77
CA VAL A 275 6.57 -20.47 -12.04
C VAL A 275 6.27 -20.97 -10.62
N PRO A 276 7.16 -21.77 -9.99
CA PRO A 276 6.92 -22.31 -8.65
C PRO A 276 7.18 -21.29 -7.53
N GLU A 277 7.98 -20.26 -7.80
CA GLU A 277 8.38 -19.25 -6.84
C GLU A 277 8.43 -17.87 -7.49
N ILE A 278 8.17 -16.82 -6.70
CA ILE A 278 8.24 -15.42 -7.12
C ILE A 278 9.07 -14.65 -6.09
N ASP A 279 10.05 -13.86 -6.56
CA ASP A 279 10.71 -12.85 -5.74
C ASP A 279 9.93 -11.53 -5.84
N THR A 280 9.33 -11.08 -4.74
CA THR A 280 8.37 -9.97 -4.80
C THR A 280 8.54 -8.95 -3.67
N ARG A 281 8.07 -7.75 -4.01
CA ARG A 281 7.64 -6.63 -3.15
C ARG A 281 6.83 -6.92 -1.90
N LEU A 282 5.84 -7.77 -2.15
CA LEU A 282 4.48 -7.54 -1.67
C LEU A 282 4.05 -8.61 -0.67
N PHE A 283 4.49 -9.84 -0.91
CA PHE A 283 4.19 -11.04 -0.12
C PHE A 283 5.47 -11.62 0.43
N GLY A 284 5.52 -12.01 1.70
CA GLY A 284 6.72 -12.53 2.33
C GLY A 284 6.63 -13.99 2.72
N SER A 285 7.78 -14.67 2.79
CA SER A 285 7.92 -15.93 3.53
C SER A 285 8.70 -15.69 4.82
N VAL A 286 8.40 -16.46 5.87
CA VAL A 286 9.09 -16.38 7.16
C VAL A 286 9.78 -17.70 7.48
N SER A 287 11.06 -17.63 7.81
CA SER A 287 11.81 -18.74 8.40
C SER A 287 12.13 -18.45 9.86
N ILE A 288 12.10 -19.50 10.69
CA ILE A 288 12.37 -19.42 12.12
C ILE A 288 13.47 -20.44 12.47
N ASP A 289 14.56 -19.99 13.06
CA ASP A 289 15.53 -20.86 13.73
C ASP A 289 14.89 -21.45 14.98
N THR A 290 14.45 -22.70 14.87
CA THR A 290 13.75 -23.42 15.94
C THR A 290 14.68 -23.79 17.10
N ASP A 291 15.98 -23.91 16.87
CA ASP A 291 16.94 -24.26 17.92
C ASP A 291 17.23 -23.06 18.83
N ALA A 292 17.21 -21.85 18.26
CA ALA A 292 17.36 -20.61 19.02
C ALA A 292 16.03 -20.08 19.60
N CYS A 293 14.89 -20.46 19.02
CA CYS A 293 13.58 -19.93 19.39
C CYS A 293 13.16 -20.37 20.80
N SER A 294 12.68 -19.42 21.61
CA SER A 294 12.18 -19.69 22.96
C SER A 294 10.65 -19.74 23.06
N SER A 295 9.94 -19.80 21.93
CA SER A 295 8.47 -19.92 21.84
C SER A 295 7.71 -18.88 22.69
N CYS A 296 8.16 -17.62 22.64
CA CYS A 296 7.57 -16.52 23.43
C CYS A 296 6.36 -15.87 22.76
N ASN A 297 6.05 -16.22 21.51
CA ASN A 297 4.92 -15.71 20.70
C ASN A 297 4.91 -14.19 20.43
N MET A 298 6.00 -13.46 20.68
CA MET A 298 6.01 -12.02 20.38
C MET A 298 5.86 -11.73 18.89
N CYS A 299 6.32 -12.63 18.01
CA CYS A 299 6.13 -12.52 16.57
C CYS A 299 4.64 -12.56 16.16
N THR A 300 3.80 -13.32 16.85
CA THR A 300 2.34 -13.35 16.59
C THR A 300 1.64 -12.13 17.18
N VAL A 301 2.05 -11.70 18.38
CA VAL A 301 1.48 -10.52 19.07
C VAL A 301 1.64 -9.26 18.23
N PHE A 302 2.82 -9.05 17.65
CA PHE A 302 3.12 -7.84 16.89
C PHE A 302 2.70 -7.93 15.41
N CYS A 303 2.48 -9.12 14.86
CA CYS A 303 2.14 -9.31 13.44
C CYS A 303 0.91 -8.47 13.07
N PRO A 304 1.06 -7.44 12.21
CA PRO A 304 -0.01 -6.46 11.97
C PRO A 304 -1.14 -6.98 11.09
N THR A 305 -0.87 -7.98 10.26
CA THR A 305 -1.85 -8.58 9.35
C THR A 305 -2.39 -9.91 9.86
N GLY A 306 -1.81 -10.43 10.95
CA GLY A 306 -2.10 -11.78 11.40
C GLY A 306 -1.55 -12.88 10.50
N ALA A 307 -0.57 -12.60 9.64
CA ALA A 307 0.15 -13.64 8.88
C ALA A 307 0.80 -14.70 9.77
N LEU A 308 1.26 -14.34 10.97
CA LEU A 308 1.73 -15.27 12.00
C LEU A 308 0.69 -15.37 13.13
N ARG A 309 0.20 -16.57 13.38
CA ARG A 309 -0.78 -16.87 14.45
C ARG A 309 -0.30 -18.02 15.31
N LYS A 310 -0.77 -18.03 16.55
CA LYS A 310 -0.61 -19.20 17.42
C LYS A 310 -1.63 -20.23 16.97
N SER A 311 -1.19 -21.45 16.68
CA SER A 311 -2.11 -22.53 16.34
C SER A 311 -2.85 -23.05 17.58
N GLU A 312 -4.08 -23.52 17.37
CA GLU A 312 -4.82 -24.31 18.36
C GLU A 312 -4.38 -25.79 18.36
N LEU A 313 -3.72 -26.23 17.29
CA LEU A 313 -3.19 -27.58 17.18
C LEU A 313 -2.00 -27.80 18.12
N VAL A 314 -1.92 -29.02 18.64
CA VAL A 314 -0.87 -29.45 19.56
C VAL A 314 -0.16 -30.65 18.95
N PRO A 315 1.19 -30.73 19.03
CA PRO A 315 1.93 -31.89 18.54
C PRO A 315 1.46 -33.20 19.19
N GLU A 316 1.36 -34.28 18.41
CA GLU A 316 0.87 -35.59 18.88
C GLU A 316 1.71 -36.15 20.03
N GLU A 317 3.02 -35.94 19.99
CA GLU A 317 3.97 -36.37 21.04
C GLU A 317 3.98 -35.43 22.26
N GLY A 318 3.18 -34.34 22.24
CA GLY A 318 3.01 -33.40 23.35
C GLY A 318 4.18 -32.43 23.58
N GLU A 319 5.24 -32.50 22.77
CA GLU A 319 6.38 -31.59 22.87
C GLU A 319 6.27 -30.39 21.93
N GLY A 320 6.32 -29.18 22.50
CA GLY A 320 6.34 -27.94 21.75
C GLY A 320 4.95 -27.39 21.43
N SER A 321 4.89 -26.56 20.39
CA SER A 321 3.66 -25.92 19.92
C SER A 321 3.77 -25.58 18.43
N PHE A 322 2.65 -25.35 17.75
CA PHE A 322 2.66 -24.88 16.37
C PHE A 322 2.37 -23.38 16.26
N LEU A 323 3.06 -22.74 15.31
CA LEU A 323 2.63 -21.48 14.72
C LEU A 323 2.02 -21.74 13.35
N GLU A 324 1.00 -20.97 13.02
CA GLU A 324 0.43 -20.91 11.68
C GLU A 324 1.04 -19.72 10.95
N PHE A 325 1.48 -19.94 9.72
CA PHE A 325 1.98 -18.89 8.84
C PHE A 325 1.23 -18.88 7.51
N SER A 326 0.59 -17.75 7.20
CA SER A 326 -0.08 -17.47 5.93
C SER A 326 0.80 -16.56 5.06
N VAL A 327 1.22 -17.05 3.90
CA VAL A 327 2.02 -16.28 2.94
C VAL A 327 1.21 -15.13 2.35
N ALA A 328 -0.05 -15.39 2.00
CA ALA A 328 -0.98 -14.41 1.41
C ALA A 328 -1.20 -13.17 2.30
N ASP A 329 -1.13 -13.35 3.63
CA ASP A 329 -1.31 -12.25 4.59
C ASP A 329 0.01 -11.51 4.92
N CYS A 330 1.17 -12.04 4.56
CA CYS A 330 2.46 -11.49 4.98
C CYS A 330 2.90 -10.33 4.07
N VAL A 331 3.03 -9.13 4.64
CA VAL A 331 3.35 -7.90 3.86
C VAL A 331 4.81 -7.47 3.93
N GLN A 332 5.72 -8.36 4.34
CA GLN A 332 7.15 -8.06 4.51
C GLN A 332 7.45 -6.78 5.31
N CYS A 333 6.74 -6.59 6.42
CA CYS A 333 6.94 -5.41 7.28
C CYS A 333 8.13 -5.55 8.26
N ASN A 334 8.74 -6.75 8.32
CA ASN A 334 9.86 -7.12 9.19
C ASN A 334 9.63 -7.02 10.70
N LEU A 335 8.42 -6.63 11.14
CA LEU A 335 8.13 -6.41 12.55
C LEU A 335 8.26 -7.69 13.40
N CYS A 336 7.99 -8.87 12.84
CA CYS A 336 8.17 -10.14 13.54
C CYS A 336 9.66 -10.44 13.83
N ALA A 337 10.57 -10.07 12.92
CA ALA A 337 12.01 -10.17 13.14
C ALA A 337 12.49 -9.10 14.13
N ASP A 338 12.07 -7.84 13.96
CA ASP A 338 12.44 -6.74 14.86
C ASP A 338 11.97 -6.97 16.32
N ALA A 339 10.83 -7.65 16.49
CA ALA A 339 10.30 -7.99 17.82
C ALA A 339 10.96 -9.24 18.44
N CYS A 340 11.76 -9.99 17.69
CA CYS A 340 12.39 -11.21 18.18
C CYS A 340 13.64 -10.91 19.00
N LEU A 341 13.54 -10.97 20.33
CA LEU A 341 14.66 -10.74 21.25
C LEU A 341 15.83 -11.73 21.08
N LYS A 342 15.60 -12.86 20.41
CA LYS A 342 16.60 -13.89 20.12
C LYS A 342 17.09 -13.87 18.67
N ASN A 343 16.57 -12.97 17.83
CA ASN A 343 16.88 -12.84 16.41
C ASN A 343 16.71 -14.16 15.62
N CYS A 344 15.67 -14.93 15.93
CA CYS A 344 15.42 -16.24 15.31
C CYS A 344 14.64 -16.15 13.98
N LEU A 345 14.02 -15.01 13.67
CA LEU A 345 13.15 -14.87 12.50
C LEU A 345 13.85 -14.14 11.36
N THR A 346 13.68 -14.66 10.16
CA THR A 346 14.06 -14.00 8.90
C THR A 346 12.83 -13.86 8.00
N VAL A 347 12.67 -12.70 7.40
CA VAL A 347 11.63 -12.42 6.39
C VAL A 347 12.28 -12.44 5.02
N ASN A 348 11.75 -13.27 4.12
CA ASN A 348 12.26 -13.47 2.76
C ASN A 348 11.26 -12.89 1.74
N SER A 349 11.79 -12.38 0.63
CA SER A 349 10.99 -11.86 -0.48
C SER A 349 10.57 -12.91 -1.50
N VAL A 350 11.25 -14.07 -1.49
CA VAL A 350 10.90 -15.22 -2.31
C VAL A 350 9.77 -16.00 -1.64
N VAL A 351 8.67 -16.22 -2.38
CA VAL A 351 7.49 -16.97 -1.93
C VAL A 351 7.16 -18.08 -2.91
N SER A 352 6.68 -19.22 -2.38
CA SER A 352 6.09 -20.30 -3.18
C SER A 352 4.75 -19.84 -3.74
N THR A 353 4.50 -20.09 -5.02
CA THR A 353 3.20 -19.79 -5.63
C THR A 353 2.11 -20.72 -5.11
N ASP A 354 2.45 -21.97 -4.77
CA ASP A 354 1.48 -22.92 -4.22
C ASP A 354 0.99 -22.42 -2.85
N GLU A 355 1.90 -22.07 -1.94
CA GLU A 355 1.53 -21.51 -0.61
C GLU A 355 0.85 -20.14 -0.71
N LEU A 356 1.04 -19.40 -1.82
CA LEU A 356 0.42 -18.10 -2.02
C LEU A 356 -1.06 -18.21 -2.42
N PHE A 357 -1.42 -19.27 -3.15
CA PHE A 357 -2.75 -19.45 -3.76
C PHE A 357 -3.56 -20.61 -3.18
N ASP A 358 -2.99 -21.47 -2.32
CA ASP A 358 -3.76 -22.47 -1.57
C ASP A 358 -4.55 -21.86 -0.40
N PHE A 359 -4.15 -20.67 0.07
CA PHE A 359 -4.68 -19.96 1.23
C PHE A 359 -4.66 -20.77 2.53
N GLU A 360 -3.85 -21.83 2.58
CA GLU A 360 -3.71 -22.68 3.76
C GLU A 360 -2.48 -22.25 4.56
N PRO A 361 -2.63 -21.95 5.87
CA PRO A 361 -1.48 -21.62 6.68
C PRO A 361 -0.62 -22.87 6.88
N ARG A 362 0.68 -22.77 6.62
CA ARG A 362 1.61 -23.83 6.97
C ARG A 362 1.88 -23.84 8.48
N LEU A 363 2.08 -25.03 9.03
CA LEU A 363 2.42 -25.22 10.44
C LEU A 363 3.94 -25.20 10.64
N ILE A 364 4.40 -24.34 11.55
CA ILE A 364 5.79 -24.26 11.98
C ILE A 364 5.87 -24.83 13.39
N HIS A 365 6.56 -25.95 13.55
CA HIS A 365 6.82 -26.54 14.87
C HIS A 365 7.81 -25.66 15.64
N LEU A 366 7.51 -25.40 16.91
CA LEU A 366 8.37 -24.69 17.83
C LEU A 366 8.71 -25.57 19.04
N PRO A 367 9.94 -25.45 19.60
CA PRO A 367 10.33 -26.20 20.78
C PRO A 367 9.52 -25.78 22.01
N ASN A 368 9.59 -26.61 23.05
CA ASN A 368 9.10 -26.20 24.35
C ASN A 368 9.87 -24.97 24.84
N PRO A 369 9.17 -23.96 25.38
CA PRO A 369 9.84 -22.80 25.94
C PRO A 369 10.74 -23.23 27.11
N PRO A 370 11.92 -22.60 27.30
CA PRO A 370 12.88 -23.01 28.31
C PRO A 370 12.24 -23.04 29.71
N ALA A 371 12.66 -24.01 30.52
CA ALA A 371 12.17 -24.18 31.88
C ALA A 371 12.41 -22.89 32.69
N ARG A 372 11.40 -22.46 33.47
CA ARG A 372 11.53 -21.29 34.34
C ARG A 372 12.61 -21.59 35.40
N PRO A 373 13.60 -20.71 35.61
CA PRO A 373 14.57 -20.89 36.68
C PRO A 373 13.91 -20.72 38.06
N GLY A 374 14.20 -21.63 38.99
CA GLY A 374 13.94 -21.47 40.44
C GLY A 374 12.46 -21.46 40.87
N ILE A 375 12.16 -20.64 41.90
CA ILE A 375 10.92 -20.55 42.71
C ILE A 375 9.61 -20.42 41.90
N LEU A 376 9.68 -20.07 40.62
CA LEU A 376 8.52 -19.90 39.74
C LEU A 376 8.17 -21.15 38.91
N SER A 377 8.91 -22.26 39.10
CA SER A 377 8.69 -23.52 38.39
C SER A 377 7.36 -24.20 38.75
N SER A 378 6.81 -23.95 39.93
CA SER A 378 5.56 -24.54 40.43
C SER A 378 4.29 -23.75 40.09
N LEU A 379 4.41 -22.56 39.48
CA LEU A 379 3.27 -21.75 39.06
C LEU A 379 2.87 -22.12 37.63
N LYS A 380 1.63 -22.60 37.45
CA LYS A 380 1.04 -22.83 36.12
C LYS A 380 1.16 -21.57 35.26
N ARG A 381 1.47 -21.77 33.98
CA ARG A 381 1.54 -20.69 32.98
C ARG A 381 0.18 -20.11 32.70
#